data_AF-A0A6V7VUM7-F1
#
_entry.id   AF-A0A6V7VUM7-F1
#
_cell.length_a   1.000
_cell.length_b   1.000
_cell.length_c   1.000
_cell.angle_alpha   90.00
_cell.angle_beta   90.00
_cell.angle_gamma   90.00
#
_symmetry.space_group_name_H-M   'P 1'
#
loop_
_entity.id
_entity.type
_entity.pdbx_description
1 polymer ?
#
loop_
_entity_poly.entity_id
_entity_poly.type
_entity_poly.pdbx_seq_one_letter_code
_entity_poly.pdbx_strand_id
1 'polypeptide(L)'
;MGGDTVTDCSSLEGRDYKARLSYNPGKSNRKAPLAYGLESKILHTHHAKVADGIIYCRFSQLIQPPESVQPQFVRPLNAPIFILLASGVTRGKDLTIHSLNSDSSLFPFSSSHPIQLTKFNLSPEELANGDWK
;
A
#
# COMPACT_ATOMS: atom_id res chain seq x y z
N MET A 1 7.48 -1.47 14.87
CA MET A 1 6.43 -1.73 13.88
C MET A 1 6.08 -3.20 13.95
N GLY A 2 4.80 -3.50 14.02
CA GLY A 2 4.28 -4.83 14.36
C GLY A 2 2.79 -4.70 14.69
N GLY A 3 1.93 -5.26 13.84
CA GLY A 3 0.48 -5.10 13.87
C GLY A 3 -0.06 -4.03 12.91
N ASP A 4 0.80 -3.39 12.12
CA ASP A 4 0.40 -2.32 11.21
C ASP A 4 -0.23 -2.89 9.93
N THR A 5 -1.32 -2.25 9.47
CA THR A 5 -1.92 -2.53 8.16
C THR A 5 -1.08 -1.92 7.06
N VAL A 6 -0.89 -2.64 5.96
CA VAL A 6 -0.01 -2.23 4.88
C VAL A 6 -0.77 -2.36 3.56
N THR A 7 -0.55 -1.40 2.68
CA THR A 7 -0.89 -1.52 1.27
C THR A 7 0.42 -1.51 0.50
N ASP A 8 0.77 -2.64 -0.11
CA ASP A 8 2.01 -2.79 -0.87
C ASP A 8 1.72 -2.93 -2.36
N CYS A 9 2.67 -2.56 -3.21
CA CYS A 9 2.64 -2.96 -4.62
C CYS A 9 3.84 -3.84 -4.93
N SER A 10 3.55 -5.06 -5.37
CA SER A 10 4.56 -6.08 -5.56
C SER A 10 4.19 -7.03 -6.71
N SER A 11 5.20 -7.59 -7.38
CA SER A 11 5.06 -8.84 -8.12
C SER A 11 5.60 -9.95 -7.22
N LEU A 12 4.76 -10.93 -6.93
CA LEU A 12 5.12 -12.13 -6.15
C LEU A 12 4.78 -13.33 -7.02
N GLU A 13 5.66 -14.33 -7.04
CA GLU A 13 5.47 -15.58 -7.78
C GLU A 13 5.31 -15.40 -9.30
N GLY A 14 5.91 -14.35 -9.88
CA GLY A 14 5.80 -14.07 -11.32
C GLY A 14 4.42 -13.58 -11.77
N ARG A 15 3.54 -13.20 -10.83
CA ARG A 15 2.23 -12.61 -11.14
C ARG A 15 2.35 -11.12 -11.50
N ASP A 16 1.27 -10.59 -12.07
CA ASP A 16 1.15 -9.17 -12.38
C ASP A 16 1.46 -8.28 -11.17
N TYR A 17 2.12 -7.15 -11.45
CA TYR A 17 2.30 -6.06 -10.50
C TYR A 17 0.93 -5.53 -10.13
N LYS A 18 0.59 -5.56 -8.83
CA LYS A 18 -0.67 -4.99 -8.35
C LYS A 18 -0.55 -4.58 -6.89
N ALA A 19 -1.39 -3.63 -6.51
CA ALA A 19 -1.55 -3.28 -5.11
C ALA A 19 -2.21 -4.44 -4.35
N ARG A 20 -1.79 -4.67 -3.11
CA ARG A 20 -2.27 -5.74 -2.23
C ARG A 20 -2.47 -5.22 -0.81
N LEU A 21 -3.43 -5.81 -0.13
CA LEU A 21 -3.64 -5.57 1.30
C LEU A 21 -2.84 -6.60 2.09
N SER A 22 -1.98 -6.11 2.96
CA SER A 22 -1.10 -6.89 3.82
C SER A 22 -1.09 -6.32 5.24
N TYR A 23 -0.44 -7.02 6.15
CA TYR A 23 -0.22 -6.56 7.52
C TYR A 23 1.14 -7.04 8.00
N ASN A 24 1.70 -6.36 8.98
CA ASN A 24 3.04 -6.65 9.48
C ASN A 24 3.00 -7.36 10.84
N PRO A 25 2.83 -8.70 10.94
CA PRO A 25 3.04 -9.37 12.21
C PRO A 25 4.54 -9.37 12.57
N GLY A 26 4.89 -8.60 13.61
CA GLY A 26 6.29 -8.39 13.99
C GLY A 26 7.07 -7.67 12.89
N LYS A 27 8.13 -8.31 12.37
CA LYS A 27 9.04 -7.75 11.34
C LYS A 27 8.84 -8.34 9.94
N SER A 28 7.74 -9.06 9.72
CA SER A 28 7.44 -9.69 8.44
C SER A 28 6.16 -9.11 7.85
N ASN A 29 6.07 -8.99 6.54
CA ASN A 29 4.84 -8.65 5.85
C ASN A 29 4.10 -9.94 5.47
N ARG A 30 2.78 -9.98 5.70
CA ARG A 30 1.92 -11.10 5.32
C ARG A 30 0.67 -10.59 4.63
N LYS A 31 0.18 -11.34 3.65
CA LYS A 31 -1.09 -11.05 3.00
C LYS A 31 -2.23 -10.98 4.03
N ALA A 32 -3.10 -9.98 3.90
CA ALA A 32 -4.29 -9.88 4.73
C ALA A 32 -5.21 -11.10 4.49
N PRO A 33 -5.66 -11.81 5.54
CA PRO A 33 -6.50 -13.00 5.42
C PRO A 33 -7.97 -12.62 5.16
N LEU A 34 -8.24 -12.09 3.97
CA LEU A 34 -9.58 -11.65 3.56
C LEU A 34 -10.33 -12.78 2.84
N ALA A 35 -11.67 -12.77 2.97
CA ALA A 35 -12.53 -13.67 2.21
C ALA A 35 -12.38 -13.46 0.69
N TYR A 36 -12.67 -14.50 -0.10
CA TYR A 36 -12.55 -14.45 -1.55
C TYR A 36 -13.35 -13.28 -2.16
N GLY A 37 -12.71 -12.51 -3.04
CA GLY A 37 -13.30 -11.34 -3.71
C GLY A 37 -13.47 -10.09 -2.84
N LEU A 38 -13.17 -10.14 -1.54
CA LEU A 38 -13.30 -8.99 -0.65
C LEU A 38 -12.18 -7.97 -0.87
N GLU A 39 -10.96 -8.43 -1.12
CA GLU A 39 -9.80 -7.57 -1.45
C GLU A 39 -10.10 -6.67 -2.66
N SER A 40 -10.67 -7.21 -3.74
CA SER A 40 -11.03 -6.46 -4.95
C SER A 40 -12.16 -5.45 -4.74
N LYS A 41 -12.96 -5.58 -3.67
CA LYS A 41 -13.97 -4.58 -3.31
C LYS A 41 -13.37 -3.41 -2.51
N ILE A 42 -12.25 -3.66 -1.81
CA ILE A 42 -11.60 -2.70 -0.93
C ILE A 42 -10.50 -1.94 -1.66
N LEU A 43 -9.74 -2.63 -2.50
CA LEU A 43 -8.55 -2.13 -3.16
C LEU A 43 -8.64 -2.39 -4.66
N HIS A 44 -8.48 -1.35 -5.45
CA HIS A 44 -8.48 -1.42 -6.90
C HIS A 44 -7.16 -0.85 -7.46
N THR A 45 -6.45 -1.66 -8.23
CA THR A 45 -5.24 -1.20 -8.95
C THR A 45 -5.67 -0.60 -10.28
N HIS A 46 -5.42 0.69 -10.48
CA HIS A 46 -5.70 1.38 -11.76
C HIS A 46 -4.59 1.13 -12.77
N HIS A 47 -3.34 1.19 -12.32
CA HIS A 47 -2.17 1.04 -13.18
C HIS A 47 -0.99 0.53 -12.36
N ALA A 48 -0.23 -0.40 -12.94
CA ALA A 48 1.02 -0.87 -12.39
C ALA A 48 2.02 -1.11 -13.53
N LYS A 49 3.19 -0.47 -13.46
CA LYS A 49 4.26 -0.66 -14.44
C LYS A 49 5.62 -0.77 -13.75
N VAL A 50 6.54 -1.41 -14.43
CA VAL A 50 7.96 -1.30 -14.13
C VAL A 50 8.60 -0.35 -15.13
N ALA A 51 9.28 0.67 -14.63
CA ALA A 51 10.12 1.55 -15.41
C ALA A 51 11.42 1.79 -14.61
N ASP A 52 12.57 1.69 -15.28
CA ASP A 52 13.88 1.94 -14.68
C ASP A 52 14.19 1.08 -13.42
N GLY A 53 13.68 -0.16 -13.41
CA GLY A 53 13.83 -1.06 -12.27
C GLY A 53 12.97 -0.71 -11.06
N ILE A 54 12.07 0.27 -11.17
CA ILE A 54 11.16 0.72 -10.10
C ILE A 54 9.73 0.32 -10.48
N ILE A 55 8.99 -0.21 -9.49
CA ILE A 55 7.56 -0.49 -9.61
C ILE A 55 6.78 0.78 -9.30
N TYR A 56 6.00 1.25 -10.27
CA TYR A 56 5.08 2.37 -10.10
C TYR A 56 3.65 1.83 -10.08
N CYS A 57 2.93 2.09 -8.99
CA CYS A 57 1.54 1.66 -8.84
C CYS A 57 0.62 2.79 -8.45
N ARG A 58 -0.50 2.85 -9.17
CA ARG A 58 -1.64 3.71 -8.88
C ARG A 58 -2.81 2.83 -8.47
N PHE A 59 -3.37 3.10 -7.31
CA PHE A 59 -4.50 2.35 -6.77
C PHE A 59 -5.44 3.27 -6.00
N SER A 60 -6.66 2.79 -5.79
CA SER A 60 -7.64 3.37 -4.88
C SER A 60 -8.01 2.35 -3.81
N GLN A 61 -8.24 2.84 -2.60
CA GLN A 61 -8.65 2.01 -1.46
C GLN A 61 -9.87 2.66 -0.79
N LEU A 62 -10.81 1.84 -0.33
CA LEU A 62 -11.94 2.32 0.45
C LEU A 62 -11.45 2.96 1.75
N ILE A 63 -11.99 4.16 2.05
CA ILE A 63 -11.76 4.86 3.31
C ILE A 63 -12.33 4.07 4.49
N GLN A 64 -13.46 3.41 4.30
CA GLN A 64 -14.08 2.53 5.28
C GLN A 64 -14.22 1.13 4.68
N PRO A 65 -13.42 0.14 5.14
CA PRO A 65 -13.62 -1.24 4.71
C PRO A 65 -14.95 -1.79 5.25
N PRO A 66 -15.53 -2.84 4.63
CA PRO A 66 -16.73 -3.49 5.14
C PRO A 66 -16.58 -3.97 6.59
N GLU A 67 -17.66 -3.96 7.37
CA GLU A 67 -17.65 -4.32 8.80
C GLU A 67 -17.14 -5.75 9.07
N SER A 68 -17.24 -6.65 8.10
CA SER A 68 -16.69 -8.01 8.17
C SER A 68 -15.16 -8.07 8.16
N VAL A 69 -14.48 -6.95 7.89
CA VAL A 69 -13.03 -6.85 7.87
C VAL A 69 -12.52 -6.36 9.22
N GLN A 70 -11.66 -7.15 9.84
CA GLN A 70 -11.11 -6.78 11.15
C GLN A 70 -10.05 -5.65 10.98
N PRO A 71 -10.06 -4.61 11.83
CA PRO A 71 -9.19 -3.44 11.68
C PRO A 71 -7.69 -3.72 11.69
N GLN A 72 -7.24 -4.84 12.29
CA GLN A 72 -5.83 -5.23 12.26
C GLN A 72 -5.34 -5.71 10.88
N PHE A 73 -6.26 -6.00 9.96
CA PHE A 73 -5.92 -6.41 8.59
C PHE A 73 -6.10 -5.27 7.59
N VAL A 74 -7.15 -4.47 7.75
CA VAL A 74 -7.37 -3.26 6.95
C VAL A 74 -7.95 -2.19 7.84
N ARG A 75 -7.22 -1.10 8.04
CA ARG A 75 -7.63 -0.03 8.93
C ARG A 75 -8.58 0.93 8.20
N PRO A 76 -9.64 1.43 8.87
CA PRO A 76 -10.36 2.60 8.40
C PRO A 76 -9.42 3.81 8.26
N LEU A 77 -9.54 4.53 7.15
CA LEU A 77 -8.72 5.69 6.77
C LEU A 77 -9.49 7.01 6.94
N ASN A 78 -10.60 7.00 7.68
CA ASN A 78 -11.46 8.17 7.92
C ASN A 78 -10.95 9.08 9.07
N ALA A 79 -9.85 8.72 9.71
CA ALA A 79 -9.19 9.49 10.75
C ALA A 79 -7.78 9.93 10.31
N PRO A 80 -7.16 10.92 10.97
CA PRO A 80 -5.78 11.30 10.70
C PRO A 80 -4.83 10.11 10.94
N ILE A 81 -3.99 9.79 9.96
CA ILE A 81 -3.01 8.69 10.04
C ILE A 81 -1.58 9.17 9.75
N PHE A 82 -0.59 8.55 10.39
CA PHE A 82 0.78 8.66 9.93
C PHE A 82 0.99 7.73 8.73
N ILE A 83 1.63 8.24 7.68
CA ILE A 83 2.00 7.44 6.51
C ILE A 83 3.47 7.03 6.65
N LEU A 84 3.72 5.74 6.52
CA LEU A 84 5.05 5.18 6.34
C LEU A 84 5.14 4.63 4.91
N LEU A 85 6.07 5.15 4.12
CA LEU A 85 6.38 4.63 2.79
C LEU A 85 7.75 3.96 2.86
N ALA A 86 7.80 2.68 2.52
CA ALA A 86 9.05 1.94 2.47
C ALA A 86 9.22 1.33 1.08
N SER A 87 10.42 1.50 0.52
CA SER A 87 10.83 0.90 -0.73
C SER A 87 11.84 -0.21 -0.44
N GLY A 88 11.74 -1.32 -1.17
CA GLY A 88 12.63 -2.45 -1.03
C GLY A 88 12.82 -3.15 -2.37
N VAL A 89 13.79 -4.06 -2.41
CA VAL A 89 14.01 -4.91 -3.59
C VAL A 89 13.09 -6.10 -3.49
N THR A 90 12.28 -6.34 -4.52
CA THR A 90 11.57 -7.62 -4.67
C THR A 90 12.50 -8.63 -5.36
N ARG A 91 12.59 -9.84 -4.81
CA ARG A 91 13.16 -11.02 -5.48
C ARG A 91 12.00 -11.98 -5.70
N GLY A 92 11.98 -12.79 -6.76
CA GLY A 92 10.76 -13.45 -7.28
C GLY A 92 9.80 -14.18 -6.31
N LYS A 93 10.19 -14.42 -5.05
CA LYS A 93 9.33 -14.96 -3.99
C LYS A 93 9.17 -14.07 -2.74
N ASP A 94 10.04 -13.08 -2.54
CA ASP A 94 10.16 -12.35 -1.26
C ASP A 94 10.40 -10.84 -1.43
N LEU A 95 9.91 -10.06 -0.47
CA LEU A 95 10.27 -8.66 -0.29
C LEU A 95 11.47 -8.56 0.66
N THR A 96 12.49 -7.81 0.26
CA THR A 96 13.61 -7.50 1.15
C THR A 96 13.25 -6.39 2.13
N ILE A 97 13.92 -6.39 3.29
CA ILE A 97 13.80 -5.31 4.27
C ILE A 97 14.35 -4.03 3.64
N HIS A 98 13.63 -2.92 3.81
CA HIS A 98 14.08 -1.58 3.42
C HIS A 98 15.40 -1.20 4.12
N SER A 99 16.10 -0.19 3.60
CA SER A 99 17.35 0.26 4.22
C SER A 99 17.12 0.81 5.62
N LEU A 100 18.02 0.49 6.55
CA LEU A 100 18.09 1.13 7.87
C LEU A 100 19.06 2.33 7.89
N ASN A 101 19.78 2.56 6.79
CA ASN A 101 20.63 3.73 6.60
C ASN A 101 19.79 4.89 6.05
N SER A 102 19.74 6.02 6.77
CA SER A 102 19.01 7.25 6.42
C SER A 102 19.45 7.89 5.11
N ASP A 103 20.69 7.62 4.68
CA ASP A 103 21.25 8.21 3.46
C ASP A 103 20.92 7.38 2.20
N SER A 104 20.25 6.24 2.37
CA SER A 104 19.83 5.38 1.26
C SER A 104 18.54 5.87 0.63
N SER A 105 18.44 5.78 -0.71
CA SER A 105 17.18 5.96 -1.44
C SER A 105 16.10 4.93 -1.08
N LEU A 106 16.46 3.86 -0.37
CA LEU A 106 15.54 2.83 0.14
C LEU A 106 15.22 3.02 1.63
N PHE A 107 15.64 4.12 2.25
CA PHE A 107 15.24 4.44 3.62
C PHE A 107 13.75 4.81 3.66
N PRO A 108 12.98 4.29 4.63
CA PRO A 108 11.56 4.64 4.73
C PRO A 108 11.34 6.13 4.96
N PHE A 109 10.37 6.67 4.24
CA PHE A 109 9.77 7.95 4.56
C PHE A 109 8.69 7.76 5.61
N SER A 110 8.63 8.66 6.59
CA SER A 110 7.49 8.79 7.49
C SER A 110 6.98 10.23 7.47
N SER A 111 5.67 10.39 7.43
CA SER A 111 5.06 11.72 7.56
C SER A 111 5.37 12.30 8.93
N SER A 112 5.79 13.56 9.00
CA SER A 112 6.10 14.24 10.28
C SER A 112 4.85 14.54 11.12
N HIS A 113 3.67 14.56 10.50
CA HIS A 113 2.38 14.85 11.12
C HIS A 113 1.30 13.92 10.54
N PRO A 114 0.22 13.65 11.27
CA PRO A 114 -0.85 12.80 10.77
C PRO A 114 -1.63 13.49 9.64
N ILE A 115 -1.95 12.72 8.60
CA ILE A 115 -2.59 13.15 7.36
C ILE A 115 -4.04 12.72 7.37
N GLN A 116 -4.96 13.67 7.14
CA GLN A 116 -6.39 13.40 6.95
C GLN A 116 -6.64 13.05 5.48
N LEU A 117 -6.69 11.77 5.16
CA LEU A 117 -6.82 11.29 3.77
C LEU A 117 -8.13 11.71 3.08
N THR A 118 -9.21 11.88 3.84
CA THR A 118 -10.50 12.32 3.29
C THR A 118 -10.49 13.73 2.68
N LYS A 119 -9.43 14.52 2.92
CA LYS A 119 -9.23 15.82 2.25
C LYS A 119 -8.77 15.69 0.80
N PHE A 120 -8.30 14.51 0.39
CA PHE A 120 -7.75 14.24 -0.93
C PHE A 120 -8.71 13.39 -1.78
N ASN A 121 -10.02 13.65 -1.68
CA ASN A 121 -11.02 12.99 -2.52
C ASN A 121 -10.83 13.43 -3.97
N LEU A 122 -10.11 12.61 -4.74
CA LEU A 122 -9.91 12.82 -6.17
C LEU A 122 -11.18 12.40 -6.91
N SER A 123 -11.62 13.26 -7.83
CA SER A 123 -12.66 12.92 -8.79
C SER A 123 -12.21 11.78 -9.72
N PRO A 124 -13.14 11.02 -10.31
CA PRO A 124 -12.82 10.00 -11.30
C PRO A 124 -12.01 10.53 -12.50
N GLU A 125 -12.17 11.81 -12.86
CA GLU A 125 -11.45 12.46 -13.95
C GLU A 125 -9.98 12.75 -13.59
N GLU A 126 -9.72 13.23 -12.37
CA GLU A 126 -8.35 13.37 -11.84
C GLU A 126 -7.66 12.00 -11.71
N LEU A 127 -8.44 10.97 -11.37
CA LEU A 127 -8.00 9.57 -11.37
C LEU A 127 -7.69 9.00 -12.76
N ALA A 128 -8.15 9.62 -13.85
CA ALA A 128 -7.90 9.16 -15.22
C ALA A 128 -6.70 9.86 -15.87
N ASN A 129 -6.57 11.18 -15.70
CA ASN A 129 -5.66 12.00 -16.52
C ASN A 129 -4.21 12.04 -16.02
N GLY A 130 -3.93 11.66 -14.78
CA GLY A 130 -2.56 11.64 -14.25
C GLY A 130 -1.92 13.03 -14.10
N ASP A 131 -2.72 14.09 -14.20
CA ASP A 131 -2.33 15.46 -13.87
C ASP A 131 -2.37 15.62 -12.35
N TRP A 132 -1.19 15.62 -11.73
CA TRP A 132 -1.04 15.86 -10.30
C TRP A 132 -0.44 17.25 -10.09
N LYS A 133 -1.17 18.14 -9.41
CA LYS A 133 -0.64 19.40 -8.87
C LYS A 133 0.10 19.16 -7.56
#